data_AF-A0A975GXT1-F1
#
_entry.id   AF-A0A975GXT1-F1
#
_cell.length_a   1.000
_cell.length_b   1.000
_cell.length_c   1.000
_cell.angle_alpha   90.00
_cell.angle_beta   90.00
_cell.angle_gamma   90.00
#
_symmetry.space_group_name_H-M   'P 1'
#
loop_
_entity.id
_entity.type
_entity.pdbx_description
1 polymer ?
#
loop_
_entity_poly.entity_id
_entity_poly.type
_entity_poly.pdbx_seq_one_letter_code
_entity_poly.pdbx_strand_id
1 'polypeptide(L)'
;MTEQERRLLTLLAQGHTAKTIASAEGLSVNVVNERLRSARRKTGAVSSRELARLVGPQTSQENRAKFFGIEPAPDAPHPGRRRGPATGAGRWLVGSLIVMSGILVLVAVATWWVGAQARPEGPVRMPMPLPNLAETGPSWQAVTADSRYPAITYLIPSPDGRAGVFVPQVILSCRDISMSLTVRGFAPQPSWPQPDLTMRIGTVDRVGPPTAVASATGPTLGYKFAIADEVLQPLGRGEPVSFIFNGETQAFPVIPEALRSAFVTNCAALVHPGMRRRGAAGDRVW
;
A
#
# COMPACT_ATOMS: atom_id res chain seq x y z
N MET A 1 15.23 -20.17 -25.02
CA MET A 1 13.86 -19.85 -24.55
C MET A 1 12.89 -20.81 -25.22
N THR A 2 11.85 -21.29 -24.53
CA THR A 2 10.87 -22.24 -25.08
C THR A 2 9.77 -21.54 -25.89
N GLU A 3 9.10 -22.25 -26.78
CA GLU A 3 8.00 -21.70 -27.60
C GLU A 3 6.83 -21.21 -26.74
N GLN A 4 6.53 -21.94 -25.67
CA GLN A 4 5.50 -21.55 -24.71
C GLN A 4 5.90 -20.27 -23.94
N GLU A 5 7.16 -20.11 -23.54
CA GLU A 5 7.66 -18.88 -22.92
C GLU A 5 7.58 -17.69 -23.89
N ARG A 6 7.90 -17.90 -25.18
CA ARG A 6 7.80 -16.88 -26.23
C ARG A 6 6.35 -16.42 -26.42
N ARG A 7 5.40 -17.35 -26.53
CA ARG A 7 3.96 -17.05 -26.68
C ARG A 7 3.40 -16.25 -25.50
N LEU A 8 3.77 -16.61 -24.27
CA LEU A 8 3.35 -15.85 -23.07
C LEU A 8 3.93 -14.43 -23.05
N LEU A 9 5.16 -14.23 -23.51
CA LEU A 9 5.78 -12.90 -23.64
C LEU A 9 5.12 -12.07 -24.75
N THR A 10 4.71 -12.68 -25.87
CA THR A 10 3.97 -11.99 -26.93
C THR A 10 2.60 -11.49 -26.44
N LEU A 11 1.86 -12.31 -25.69
CA LEU A 11 0.59 -11.86 -25.10
C LEU A 11 0.79 -10.74 -24.07
N LEU A 12 1.87 -10.79 -23.27
CA LEU A 12 2.24 -9.68 -22.39
C LEU A 12 2.56 -8.40 -23.17
N ALA A 13 3.24 -8.52 -24.31
CA ALA A 13 3.57 -7.37 -25.16
C ALA A 13 2.32 -6.71 -25.76
N GLN A 14 1.30 -7.52 -26.05
CA GLN A 14 -0.03 -7.07 -26.51
C GLN A 14 -0.90 -6.44 -25.40
N GLY A 15 -0.37 -6.33 -24.17
CA GLY A 15 -1.05 -5.68 -23.05
C GLY A 15 -1.89 -6.60 -22.17
N HIS A 16 -1.87 -7.92 -22.40
CA HIS A 16 -2.52 -8.86 -21.48
C HIS A 16 -1.81 -8.89 -20.12
N THR A 17 -2.58 -9.14 -19.06
CA THR A 17 -2.05 -9.40 -17.72
C THR A 17 -1.82 -10.89 -17.50
N ALA A 18 -1.03 -11.28 -16.50
CA ALA A 18 -0.85 -12.70 -16.15
C ALA A 18 -2.18 -13.42 -15.88
N LYS A 19 -3.18 -12.71 -15.33
CA LYS A 19 -4.54 -13.24 -15.10
C LYS A 19 -5.29 -13.51 -16.40
N THR A 20 -5.25 -12.59 -17.36
CA THR A 20 -5.94 -12.76 -18.64
C THR A 20 -5.22 -13.78 -19.53
N ILE A 21 -3.89 -13.88 -19.45
CA ILE A 21 -3.10 -14.90 -20.15
C ILE A 21 -3.41 -16.29 -19.59
N ALA A 22 -3.47 -16.43 -18.27
CA ALA A 22 -3.87 -17.67 -17.61
C ALA A 22 -5.24 -18.15 -18.10
N SER A 23 -6.22 -17.24 -18.21
CA SER A 23 -7.54 -17.54 -18.74
C SER A 23 -7.53 -17.92 -20.22
N ALA A 24 -6.70 -17.26 -21.05
CA ALA A 24 -6.63 -17.51 -22.49
C ALA A 24 -5.90 -18.82 -22.84
N GLU A 25 -4.92 -19.22 -22.03
CA GLU A 25 -4.08 -20.40 -22.27
C GLU A 25 -4.52 -21.62 -21.44
N GLY A 26 -5.59 -21.51 -20.63
CA GLY A 26 -6.05 -22.59 -19.76
C GLY A 26 -5.04 -22.96 -18.66
N LEU A 27 -4.21 -21.99 -18.24
CA LEU A 27 -3.17 -22.18 -17.23
C LEU A 27 -3.55 -21.49 -15.92
N SER A 28 -2.91 -21.88 -14.81
CA SER A 28 -2.99 -21.09 -13.58
C SER A 28 -2.08 -19.87 -13.65
N VAL A 29 -2.46 -18.78 -12.97
CA VAL A 29 -1.65 -17.56 -12.89
C VAL A 29 -0.26 -17.86 -12.33
N ASN A 30 -0.15 -18.79 -11.39
CA ASN A 30 1.13 -19.18 -10.80
C ASN A 30 2.06 -19.84 -11.84
N VAL A 31 1.51 -20.72 -12.69
CA VAL A 31 2.27 -21.37 -13.78
C VAL A 31 2.73 -20.35 -14.81
N VAL A 32 1.89 -19.38 -15.16
CA VAL A 32 2.27 -18.27 -16.06
C VAL A 32 3.43 -17.46 -15.47
N ASN A 33 3.33 -17.07 -14.20
CA ASN A 33 4.37 -16.28 -13.52
C ASN A 33 5.71 -17.02 -13.43
N GLU A 34 5.69 -18.32 -13.12
CA GLU A 34 6.93 -19.09 -13.02
C GLU A 34 7.61 -19.27 -14.38
N ARG A 35 6.83 -19.42 -15.46
CA ARG A 35 7.36 -19.45 -16.83
C ARG A 35 7.97 -18.10 -17.24
N LEU A 36 7.35 -16.99 -16.88
CA LEU A 36 7.89 -15.65 -17.12
C LEU A 36 9.16 -15.36 -16.30
N ARG A 37 9.26 -15.93 -15.08
CA ARG A 37 10.48 -15.89 -14.26
C ARG A 37 11.58 -16.76 -14.87
N SER A 38 11.25 -17.97 -15.34
CA SER A 38 12.16 -18.84 -16.09
C SER A 38 12.71 -18.13 -17.34
N ALA A 39 11.85 -17.47 -18.11
CA ALA A 39 12.27 -16.71 -19.28
C ALA A 39 13.26 -15.60 -18.93
N ARG A 40 13.01 -14.81 -17.87
CA ARG A 40 13.96 -13.80 -17.38
C ARG A 40 15.29 -14.39 -16.94
N ARG A 41 15.30 -15.50 -16.19
CA ARG A 41 16.54 -16.18 -15.77
C ARG A 41 17.38 -16.62 -16.97
N LYS A 42 16.73 -17.07 -18.04
CA LYS A 42 17.40 -17.51 -19.28
C LYS A 42 17.94 -16.35 -20.12
N THR A 43 17.37 -15.15 -20.01
CA THR A 43 17.72 -14.00 -20.87
C THR A 43 18.44 -12.87 -20.14
N GLY A 44 18.54 -12.93 -18.81
CA GLY A 44 19.14 -11.87 -17.99
C GLY A 44 18.27 -10.62 -17.85
N ALA A 45 17.03 -10.62 -18.36
CA ALA A 45 16.16 -9.44 -18.32
C ALA A 45 15.65 -9.13 -16.90
N VAL A 46 15.71 -7.85 -16.52
CA VAL A 46 15.32 -7.37 -15.19
C VAL A 46 13.81 -7.49 -14.97
N SER A 47 13.01 -7.27 -16.03
CA SER A 47 11.55 -7.42 -15.97
C SER A 47 10.95 -8.20 -17.15
N SER A 48 9.86 -8.93 -16.89
CA SER A 48 9.16 -9.69 -17.93
C SER A 48 8.44 -8.77 -18.92
N ARG A 49 8.12 -7.52 -18.52
CA ARG A 49 7.53 -6.50 -19.40
C ARG A 49 8.55 -5.90 -20.35
N GLU A 50 9.75 -5.63 -19.87
CA GLU A 50 10.87 -5.22 -20.71
C GLU A 50 11.24 -6.33 -21.70
N LEU A 51 11.34 -7.58 -21.22
CA LEU A 51 11.56 -8.73 -22.09
C LEU A 51 10.45 -8.90 -23.12
N ALA A 52 9.19 -8.68 -22.74
CA ALA A 52 8.05 -8.73 -23.66
C ALA A 52 8.13 -7.65 -24.75
N ARG A 53 8.63 -6.45 -24.45
CA ARG A 53 8.85 -5.39 -25.47
C ARG A 53 9.94 -5.78 -26.48
N LEU A 54 10.94 -6.54 -26.05
CA LEU A 54 12.00 -7.05 -26.93
C LEU A 54 11.53 -8.21 -27.81
N VAL A 55 10.55 -8.99 -27.35
CA VAL A 55 10.06 -10.21 -28.01
C VAL A 55 8.80 -9.98 -28.85
N GLY A 56 7.98 -8.99 -28.50
CA GLY A 56 6.71 -8.72 -29.18
C GLY A 56 6.84 -7.79 -30.39
N PRO A 57 5.93 -7.87 -31.37
CA PRO A 57 5.83 -6.87 -32.42
C PRO A 57 5.49 -5.52 -31.79
N GLN A 58 6.23 -4.48 -32.15
CA GLN A 58 6.00 -3.10 -31.70
C GLN A 58 4.64 -2.62 -32.21
N THR A 59 3.58 -2.88 -31.45
CA THR A 59 2.24 -2.34 -31.74
C THR A 59 1.83 -1.46 -30.58
N SER A 60 1.44 -0.24 -30.97
CA SER A 60 1.28 0.94 -30.12
C SER A 60 0.41 0.74 -28.90
N GLN A 61 0.86 1.40 -27.84
CA GLN A 61 0.15 1.75 -26.61
C GLN A 61 -1.08 2.64 -26.91
N GLU A 62 -2.10 2.12 -27.59
CA GLU A 62 -3.27 2.93 -28.01
C GLU A 62 -4.63 2.45 -27.45
N ASN A 63 -4.75 1.21 -26.96
CA ASN A 63 -6.06 0.68 -26.52
C ASN A 63 -6.39 0.83 -25.02
N ARG A 64 -5.85 1.83 -24.33
CA ARG A 64 -6.16 2.04 -22.89
C ARG A 64 -7.17 3.17 -22.62
N ALA A 65 -7.75 3.79 -23.64
CA ALA A 65 -8.63 4.95 -23.48
C ALA A 65 -10.14 4.71 -23.69
N LYS A 66 -10.62 3.47 -23.89
CA LYS A 66 -12.04 3.22 -24.29
C LYS A 66 -12.90 2.33 -23.39
N PHE A 67 -12.50 2.03 -22.16
CA PHE A 67 -13.27 1.15 -21.26
C PHE A 67 -13.90 1.83 -20.03
N PHE A 68 -14.38 3.06 -20.18
CA PHE A 68 -15.35 3.63 -19.24
C PHE A 68 -16.45 4.38 -20.01
N GLY A 69 -17.63 3.78 -20.13
CA GLY A 69 -18.78 4.42 -20.76
C GLY A 69 -19.91 3.46 -21.14
N ILE A 70 -20.81 3.23 -20.18
CA ILE A 70 -22.28 3.19 -20.28
C ILE A 70 -22.91 2.52 -21.53
N GLU A 71 -23.69 1.46 -21.26
CA GLU A 71 -24.63 0.75 -22.15
C GLU A 71 -25.58 1.69 -22.92
N PRO A 72 -26.05 1.30 -24.12
CA PRO A 72 -27.37 0.68 -24.15
C PRO A 72 -27.52 -0.47 -25.16
N ALA A 73 -28.35 -1.46 -24.81
CA ALA A 73 -28.88 -2.45 -25.76
C ALA A 73 -29.79 -1.77 -26.81
N PRO A 74 -29.86 -2.33 -28.03
CA PRO A 74 -31.16 -2.85 -28.45
C PRO A 74 -31.15 -4.11 -29.33
N ASP A 75 -32.22 -4.88 -29.14
CA ASP A 75 -33.01 -5.71 -30.07
C ASP A 75 -32.32 -6.63 -31.10
N ALA A 76 -32.58 -7.92 -30.93
CA ALA A 76 -32.65 -8.87 -32.03
C ALA A 76 -33.90 -9.77 -31.92
N PRO A 77 -34.52 -10.16 -33.06
CA PRO A 77 -35.88 -10.69 -33.11
C PRO A 77 -35.94 -12.21 -32.92
N HIS A 78 -37.04 -12.69 -32.34
CA HIS A 78 -37.41 -14.11 -32.32
C HIS A 78 -37.82 -14.60 -33.71
N PRO A 79 -37.47 -15.85 -34.07
CA PRO A 79 -38.54 -16.76 -34.47
C PRO A 79 -38.35 -18.19 -33.95
N GLY A 80 -39.46 -18.91 -33.79
CA GLY A 80 -39.41 -20.38 -33.73
C GLY A 80 -40.32 -21.07 -32.71
N ARG A 81 -41.60 -20.69 -32.67
CA ARG A 81 -42.63 -21.45 -31.95
C ARG A 81 -42.90 -22.78 -32.70
N ARG A 82 -42.52 -23.92 -32.12
CA ARG A 82 -43.12 -25.23 -32.47
C ARG A 82 -43.92 -25.75 -31.28
N ARG A 83 -45.22 -25.95 -31.52
CA ARG A 83 -46.16 -26.65 -30.65
C ARG A 83 -45.98 -28.18 -30.84
N GLY A 84 -45.99 -28.90 -29.73
CA GLY A 84 -46.31 -30.33 -29.63
C GLY A 84 -47.08 -30.57 -28.32
N PRO A 85 -48.12 -31.43 -28.28
CA PRO A 85 -49.17 -31.35 -27.26
C PRO A 85 -48.98 -32.28 -26.04
N ALA A 86 -49.62 -31.84 -24.95
CA ALA A 86 -50.24 -32.53 -23.81
C ALA A 86 -49.82 -33.96 -23.42
N THR A 87 -49.52 -34.17 -22.14
CA THR A 87 -50.41 -34.82 -21.15
C THR A 87 -49.69 -35.08 -19.82
N GLY A 88 -50.42 -34.97 -18.70
CA GLY A 88 -50.11 -35.76 -17.49
C GLY A 88 -49.68 -34.99 -16.24
N ALA A 89 -50.64 -34.80 -15.31
CA ALA A 89 -50.52 -34.89 -13.85
C ALA A 89 -49.31 -34.16 -13.18
N GLY A 90 -49.48 -33.03 -12.52
CA GLY A 90 -50.39 -32.88 -11.38
C GLY A 90 -49.94 -33.72 -10.18
N ARG A 91 -48.78 -33.39 -9.55
CA ARG A 91 -48.41 -33.69 -8.13
C ARG A 91 -46.91 -33.50 -7.79
N TRP A 92 -46.23 -32.46 -8.30
CA TRP A 92 -44.82 -32.21 -7.94
C TRP A 92 -44.45 -30.73 -7.82
N LEU A 93 -45.35 -29.89 -7.27
CA LEU A 93 -45.14 -28.44 -7.19
C LEU A 93 -45.10 -27.85 -5.76
N VAL A 94 -45.09 -28.67 -4.70
CA VAL A 94 -45.03 -28.16 -3.31
C VAL A 94 -43.64 -28.28 -2.68
N GLY A 95 -42.77 -29.20 -3.14
CA GLY A 95 -41.41 -29.34 -2.61
C GLY A 95 -40.35 -28.43 -3.25
N SER A 96 -40.57 -27.98 -4.49
CA SER A 96 -39.55 -27.26 -5.27
C SER A 96 -39.46 -25.75 -4.96
N LEU A 97 -40.47 -25.18 -4.30
CA LEU A 97 -40.48 -23.74 -3.96
C LEU A 97 -39.68 -23.42 -2.68
N ILE A 98 -39.57 -24.36 -1.75
CA ILE A 98 -38.86 -24.16 -0.47
C ILE A 98 -37.33 -24.25 -0.64
N VAL A 99 -36.84 -25.12 -1.54
CA VAL A 99 -35.41 -25.27 -1.81
C VAL A 99 -34.85 -24.08 -2.60
N MET A 100 -35.61 -23.57 -3.57
CA MET A 100 -35.23 -22.39 -4.36
C MET A 100 -35.23 -21.08 -3.56
N SER A 101 -36.14 -20.93 -2.59
CA SER A 101 -36.15 -19.75 -1.70
C SER A 101 -35.00 -19.79 -0.68
N GLY A 102 -34.62 -20.96 -0.18
CA GLY A 102 -33.48 -21.12 0.73
C GLY A 102 -32.15 -20.74 0.08
N ILE A 103 -31.96 -21.11 -1.20
CA ILE A 103 -30.76 -20.77 -1.98
C ILE A 103 -30.67 -19.25 -2.23
N LEU A 104 -31.78 -18.58 -2.54
CA LEU A 104 -31.82 -17.13 -2.73
C LEU A 104 -31.48 -16.35 -1.45
N VAL A 105 -31.96 -16.81 -0.29
CA VAL A 105 -31.62 -16.20 1.00
C VAL A 105 -30.14 -16.44 1.35
N LEU A 106 -29.60 -17.63 1.10
CA LEU A 106 -28.17 -17.92 1.30
C LEU A 106 -27.26 -17.06 0.40
N VAL A 107 -27.64 -16.84 -0.85
CA VAL A 107 -26.91 -15.93 -1.77
C VAL A 107 -27.00 -14.47 -1.32
N ALA A 108 -28.15 -14.03 -0.79
CA ALA A 108 -28.31 -12.67 -0.26
C ALA A 108 -27.46 -12.44 1.01
N VAL A 109 -27.38 -13.42 1.91
CA VAL A 109 -26.52 -13.35 3.11
C VAL A 109 -25.04 -13.39 2.73
N ALA A 110 -24.65 -14.23 1.77
CA ALA A 110 -23.27 -14.30 1.28
C ALA A 110 -22.83 -13.00 0.59
N THR A 111 -23.70 -12.35 -0.18
CA THR A 111 -23.39 -11.06 -0.82
C THR A 111 -23.32 -9.92 0.19
N TRP A 112 -24.12 -9.94 1.26
CA TRP A 112 -23.95 -9.03 2.40
C TRP A 112 -22.60 -9.21 3.11
N TRP A 113 -22.16 -10.45 3.34
CA TRP A 113 -20.86 -10.73 3.96
C TRP A 113 -19.69 -10.27 3.09
N VAL A 114 -19.79 -10.46 1.77
CA VAL A 114 -18.75 -10.00 0.82
C VAL A 114 -18.78 -8.49 0.62
N GLY A 115 -19.96 -7.85 0.65
CA GLY A 115 -20.13 -6.41 0.55
C GLY A 115 -19.72 -5.63 1.81
N ALA A 116 -19.78 -6.27 2.98
CA ALA A 116 -19.31 -5.72 4.25
C ALA A 116 -17.78 -5.76 4.40
N GLN A 117 -17.06 -6.42 3.49
CA GLN A 117 -15.61 -6.23 3.38
C GLN A 117 -15.37 -4.82 2.88
N ALA A 118 -15.05 -3.92 3.82
CA ALA A 118 -14.68 -2.54 3.55
C ALA A 118 -13.86 -2.48 2.27
N ARG A 119 -14.39 -1.77 1.25
CA ARG A 119 -13.62 -1.47 0.05
C ARG A 119 -12.28 -0.93 0.53
N PRO A 120 -11.13 -1.40 0.01
CA PRO A 120 -9.85 -0.80 0.38
C PRO A 120 -9.99 0.69 0.10
N GLU A 121 -10.01 1.48 1.17
CA GLU A 121 -10.09 2.93 1.06
C GLU A 121 -8.93 3.34 0.17
N GLY A 122 -9.24 4.12 -0.87
CA GLY A 122 -8.20 4.68 -1.73
C GLY A 122 -7.19 5.47 -0.88
N PRO A 123 -6.01 5.78 -1.44
CA PRO A 123 -5.00 6.55 -0.73
C PRO A 123 -5.61 7.80 -0.07
N VAL A 124 -5.48 7.90 1.25
CA VAL A 124 -6.02 9.01 2.03
C VAL A 124 -5.12 10.20 1.76
N ARG A 125 -5.67 11.33 1.31
CA ARG A 125 -4.88 12.55 1.15
C ARG A 125 -4.34 12.98 2.51
N MET A 126 -3.03 13.23 2.59
CA MET A 126 -2.45 13.78 3.80
C MET A 126 -3.06 15.18 4.02
N PRO A 127 -3.55 15.50 5.24
CA PRO A 127 -3.99 16.85 5.54
C PRO A 127 -2.75 17.75 5.53
N MET A 128 -2.53 18.47 4.42
CA MET A 128 -1.60 19.58 4.45
C MET A 128 -2.25 20.71 5.24
N PRO A 129 -1.54 21.30 6.22
CA PRO A 129 -2.01 22.56 6.76
C PRO A 129 -2.11 23.55 5.60
N LEU A 130 -3.30 24.12 5.39
CA LEU A 130 -3.37 25.43 4.79
C LEU A 130 -2.56 26.33 5.72
N PRO A 131 -1.57 27.09 5.25
CA PRO A 131 -0.81 27.96 6.13
C PRO A 131 -1.77 28.97 6.75
N ASN A 132 -2.22 28.68 7.97
CA ASN A 132 -2.76 29.71 8.82
C ASN A 132 -1.56 30.58 9.15
N LEU A 133 -1.50 31.77 8.52
CA LEU A 133 -0.47 32.78 8.77
C LEU A 133 -0.35 33.17 10.26
N ALA A 134 -1.26 32.67 11.13
CA ALA A 134 -1.31 32.86 12.57
C ALA A 134 -0.65 31.75 13.40
N GLU A 135 -0.41 30.54 12.87
CA GLU A 135 0.27 29.48 13.64
C GLU A 135 1.79 29.71 13.61
N THR A 136 2.28 30.45 14.60
CA THR A 136 3.70 30.80 14.78
C THR A 136 4.42 29.84 15.75
N GLY A 137 3.72 28.83 16.26
CA GLY A 137 4.22 27.91 17.27
C GLY A 137 4.70 26.56 16.70
N PRO A 138 5.31 25.73 17.56
CA PRO A 138 5.62 24.34 17.23
C PRO A 138 4.37 23.55 16.83
N SER A 139 4.44 22.80 15.74
CA SER A 139 3.27 22.06 15.23
C SER A 139 3.67 20.80 14.44
N TRP A 140 2.75 19.83 14.44
CA TRP A 140 2.83 18.66 13.57
C TRP A 140 2.23 18.98 12.20
N GLN A 141 2.92 18.59 11.13
CA GLN A 141 2.50 18.85 9.75
C GLN A 141 2.79 17.67 8.84
N ALA A 142 2.03 17.55 7.74
CA ALA A 142 2.40 16.66 6.63
C ALA A 142 3.55 17.27 5.83
N VAL A 143 4.55 16.47 5.47
CA VAL A 143 5.66 16.90 4.59
C VAL A 143 5.23 16.92 3.11
N THR A 144 4.29 16.05 2.75
CA THR A 144 3.77 15.93 1.39
C THR A 144 2.29 15.59 1.40
N ALA A 145 1.58 16.06 0.38
CA ALA A 145 0.20 15.64 0.09
C ALA A 145 0.14 14.26 -0.61
N ASP A 146 1.26 13.76 -1.13
CA ASP A 146 1.32 12.50 -1.87
C ASP A 146 1.25 11.29 -0.93
N SER A 147 0.12 10.60 -0.95
CA SER A 147 -0.15 9.39 -0.18
C SER A 147 0.78 8.21 -0.50
N ARG A 148 1.55 8.25 -1.61
CA ARG A 148 2.56 7.22 -1.93
C ARG A 148 3.84 7.36 -1.11
N TYR A 149 4.07 8.53 -0.54
CA TYR A 149 5.24 8.84 0.29
C TYR A 149 4.81 9.55 1.57
N PRO A 150 3.91 8.93 2.38
CA PRO A 150 3.33 9.60 3.52
C PRO A 150 4.46 9.97 4.49
N ALA A 151 4.47 11.24 4.89
CA ALA A 151 5.51 11.79 5.75
C ALA A 151 4.92 12.88 6.64
N ILE A 152 5.28 12.82 7.91
CA ILE A 152 4.86 13.77 8.95
C ILE A 152 6.09 14.30 9.67
N THR A 153 6.00 15.54 10.12
CA THR A 153 7.11 16.22 10.80
C THR A 153 6.60 17.10 11.92
N TYR A 154 7.39 17.19 13.00
CA TYR A 154 7.20 18.20 14.03
C TYR A 154 8.15 19.36 13.76
N LEU A 155 7.58 20.52 13.51
CA LEU A 155 8.29 21.74 13.19
C LEU A 155 8.37 22.61 14.44
N ILE A 156 9.52 23.27 14.63
CA ILE A 156 9.64 24.39 15.56
C ILE A 156 10.04 25.66 14.81
N PRO A 157 9.70 26.85 15.32
CA PRO A 157 10.23 28.10 14.77
C PRO A 157 11.76 28.07 14.76
N SER A 158 12.36 28.64 13.72
CA SER A 158 13.82 28.70 13.61
C SER A 158 14.41 29.43 14.82
N PRO A 159 15.47 28.88 15.46
CA PRO A 159 16.13 29.54 16.59
C PRO A 159 16.71 30.91 16.21
N ASP A 160 16.99 31.14 14.93
CA ASP A 160 17.48 32.42 14.39
C ASP A 160 16.42 33.53 14.42
N GLY A 161 15.20 33.26 14.89
CA GLY A 161 14.12 34.24 15.00
C GLY A 161 13.51 34.68 13.67
N ARG A 162 13.89 34.04 12.55
CA ARG A 162 13.34 34.35 11.22
C ARG A 162 11.88 33.90 11.13
N ALA A 163 10.98 34.86 11.04
CA ALA A 163 9.55 34.61 10.86
C ALA A 163 9.29 33.74 9.62
N GLY A 164 8.42 32.74 9.76
CA GLY A 164 8.06 31.82 8.69
C GLY A 164 9.12 30.75 8.37
N VAL A 165 10.28 30.76 9.03
CA VAL A 165 11.28 29.70 8.90
C VAL A 165 11.06 28.69 10.01
N PHE A 166 10.83 27.43 9.63
CA PHE A 166 10.62 26.33 10.56
C PHE A 166 11.69 25.27 10.38
N VAL A 167 12.09 24.64 11.49
CA VAL A 167 13.09 23.58 11.53
C VAL A 167 12.43 22.27 11.92
N PRO A 168 12.57 21.20 11.11
CA PRO A 168 12.08 19.89 11.48
C PRO A 168 12.90 19.31 12.62
N GLN A 169 12.21 18.96 13.71
CA GLN A 169 12.78 18.28 14.87
C GLN A 169 12.65 16.76 14.76
N VAL A 170 11.55 16.29 14.21
CA VAL A 170 11.36 14.87 13.87
C VAL A 170 10.71 14.75 12.51
N ILE A 171 11.11 13.74 11.74
CA ILE A 171 10.48 13.34 10.49
C ILE A 171 10.23 11.85 10.55
N LEU A 172 8.98 11.44 10.34
CA LEU A 172 8.60 10.05 10.10
C LEU A 172 8.11 9.97 8.66
N SER A 173 8.65 9.02 7.88
CA SER A 173 8.24 8.85 6.48
C SER A 173 8.21 7.39 6.09
N CYS A 174 7.27 7.02 5.24
CA CYS A 174 7.24 5.70 4.62
C CYS A 174 7.54 5.78 3.13
N ARG A 175 8.35 4.84 2.67
CA ARG A 175 8.68 4.68 1.26
C ARG A 175 8.87 3.20 0.97
N ASP A 176 8.20 2.74 -0.07
CA ASP A 176 8.18 1.32 -0.46
C ASP A 176 7.77 0.45 0.74
N ILE A 177 8.64 -0.44 1.22
CA ILE A 177 8.37 -1.35 2.34
C ILE A 177 8.95 -0.88 3.67
N SER A 178 9.45 0.35 3.73
CA SER A 178 10.24 0.82 4.87
C SER A 178 9.73 2.13 5.44
N MET A 179 9.91 2.26 6.76
CA MET A 179 9.76 3.48 7.51
C MET A 179 11.14 4.04 7.84
N SER A 180 11.34 5.33 7.60
CA SER A 180 12.51 6.08 8.03
C SER A 180 12.11 7.06 9.11
N LEU A 181 12.93 7.14 10.15
CA LEU A 181 12.83 8.18 11.17
C LEU A 181 14.08 9.06 11.14
N THR A 182 13.90 10.33 11.47
CA THR A 182 14.98 11.29 11.66
C THR A 182 14.61 12.19 12.80
N VAL A 183 15.54 12.41 13.72
CA VAL A 183 15.37 13.25 14.90
C VAL A 183 16.56 14.20 15.04
N ARG A 184 16.27 15.42 15.49
CA ARG A 184 17.22 16.49 15.81
C ARG A 184 17.14 16.77 17.31
N GLY A 185 18.25 17.18 17.90
CA GLY A 185 18.32 17.52 19.33
C GLY A 185 19.36 16.70 20.09
N PHE A 186 19.89 15.64 19.48
CA PHE A 186 20.97 14.83 20.05
C PHE A 186 22.33 15.21 19.47
N ALA A 187 23.35 15.23 20.33
CA ALA A 187 24.73 15.40 19.92
C ALA A 187 25.33 14.04 19.48
N PRO A 188 25.81 13.89 18.23
CA PRO A 188 26.51 12.68 17.82
C PRO A 188 27.77 12.43 18.65
N GLN A 189 28.08 11.15 18.89
CA GLN A 189 29.31 10.77 19.59
C GLN A 189 30.52 10.85 18.66
N PRO A 190 31.72 11.17 19.19
CA PRO A 190 32.96 11.15 18.41
C PRO A 190 33.40 9.72 18.06
N SER A 191 32.86 8.70 18.72
CA SER A 191 33.13 7.30 18.48
C SER A 191 32.17 6.69 17.44
N TRP A 192 32.70 5.78 16.63
CA TRP A 192 31.93 4.97 15.68
C TRP A 192 32.08 3.48 16.03
N PRO A 193 31.00 2.68 15.95
CA PRO A 193 29.63 3.07 15.58
C PRO A 193 28.93 3.94 16.64
N GLN A 194 27.96 4.74 16.21
CA GLN A 194 27.11 5.50 17.14
C GLN A 194 26.35 4.54 18.07
N PRO A 195 26.07 4.93 19.33
CA PRO A 195 25.15 4.19 20.20
C PRO A 195 23.78 4.02 19.56
N ASP A 196 23.04 3.00 19.98
CA ASP A 196 21.71 2.76 19.44
C ASP A 196 20.76 3.93 19.74
N LEU A 197 20.01 4.35 18.72
CA LEU A 197 18.90 5.29 18.85
C LEU A 197 17.62 4.49 19.07
N THR A 198 16.91 4.79 20.15
CA THR A 198 15.61 4.17 20.43
C THR A 198 14.50 5.15 20.09
N MET A 199 13.54 4.70 19.28
CA MET A 199 12.24 5.35 19.11
C MET A 199 11.23 4.58 19.96
N ARG A 200 10.63 5.27 20.93
CA ARG A 200 9.59 4.74 21.80
C ARG A 200 8.24 5.32 21.43
N ILE A 201 7.24 4.45 21.29
CA ILE A 201 5.85 4.82 20.98
C ILE A 201 4.96 4.13 22.01
N GLY A 202 4.50 4.87 23.01
CA GLY A 202 3.86 4.29 24.20
C GLY A 202 4.83 3.33 24.89
N THR A 203 4.52 2.03 24.86
CA THR A 203 5.35 0.95 25.45
C THR A 203 6.24 0.21 24.43
N VAL A 204 6.16 0.55 23.14
CA VAL A 204 6.90 -0.15 22.08
C VAL A 204 8.21 0.57 21.80
N ASP A 205 9.31 -0.16 21.91
CA ASP A 205 10.65 0.33 21.58
C ASP A 205 11.14 -0.23 20.24
N ARG A 206 11.65 0.68 19.42
CA ARG A 206 12.39 0.36 18.20
C ARG A 206 13.79 0.88 18.36
N VAL A 207 14.75 -0.03 18.31
CA VAL A 207 16.16 0.24 18.55
C VAL A 207 16.92 -0.02 17.26
N GLY A 208 17.78 0.92 16.87
CA GLY A 208 18.61 0.73 15.69
C GLY A 208 19.85 1.63 15.70
N PRO A 209 20.91 1.22 15.00
CA PRO A 209 22.10 2.04 14.87
C PRO A 209 21.78 3.26 13.99
N PRO A 210 21.90 4.50 14.52
CA PRO A 210 21.58 5.69 13.75
C PRO A 210 22.71 6.05 12.80
N THR A 211 22.34 6.62 11.65
CA THR A 211 23.25 7.42 10.84
C THR A 211 23.21 8.85 11.33
N ALA A 212 24.38 9.43 11.59
CA ALA A 212 24.51 10.85 11.89
C ALA A 212 24.75 11.64 10.59
N VAL A 213 23.90 12.63 10.32
CA VAL A 213 24.02 13.50 9.14
C VAL A 213 24.09 14.95 9.59
N ALA A 214 25.12 15.66 9.14
CA ALA A 214 25.24 17.10 9.35
C ALA A 214 24.19 17.85 8.52
N SER A 215 23.56 18.86 9.13
CA SER A 215 22.59 19.73 8.48
C SER A 215 22.85 21.18 8.93
N ALA A 216 22.44 22.15 8.12
CA ALA A 216 22.63 23.58 8.39
C ALA A 216 22.06 24.03 9.76
N THR A 217 21.04 23.34 10.26
CA THR A 217 20.35 23.64 11.52
C THR A 217 20.79 22.74 12.68
N GLY A 218 21.92 22.03 12.53
CA GLY A 218 22.47 21.07 13.50
C GLY A 218 22.45 19.61 13.01
N PRO A 219 23.09 18.68 13.74
CA PRO A 219 23.12 17.27 13.38
C PRO A 219 21.73 16.62 13.48
N THR A 220 21.53 15.59 12.67
CA THR A 220 20.35 14.73 12.72
C THR A 220 20.77 13.28 12.87
N LEU A 221 20.03 12.54 13.68
CA LEU A 221 20.18 11.10 13.84
C LEU A 221 18.97 10.41 13.22
N GLY A 222 19.20 9.34 12.47
CA GLY A 222 18.10 8.61 11.87
C GLY A 222 18.44 7.19 11.49
N TYR A 223 17.44 6.33 11.44
CA TYR A 223 17.59 4.99 10.88
C TYR A 223 16.31 4.57 10.16
N LYS A 224 16.43 3.47 9.41
CA LYS A 224 15.37 2.92 8.56
C LYS A 224 15.06 1.50 9.00
N PHE A 225 13.79 1.13 8.98
CA PHE A 225 13.31 -0.21 9.33
C PHE A 225 12.09 -0.60 8.50
N ALA A 226 11.72 -1.89 8.50
CA ALA A 226 10.55 -2.36 7.78
C ALA A 226 9.25 -1.80 8.39
N ILE A 227 8.26 -1.47 7.55
CA ILE A 227 6.94 -1.06 8.02
C ILE A 227 6.31 -2.21 8.81
N ALA A 228 5.90 -1.94 10.05
CA ALA A 228 5.44 -2.97 10.98
C ALA A 228 4.23 -2.49 11.80
N ASP A 229 3.32 -3.41 12.08
CA ASP A 229 2.08 -3.11 12.82
C ASP A 229 2.36 -2.73 14.27
N GLU A 230 3.46 -3.25 14.84
CA GLU A 230 3.96 -2.87 16.15
C GLU A 230 4.27 -1.37 16.28
N VAL A 231 4.55 -0.68 15.18
CA VAL A 231 4.78 0.76 15.13
C VAL A 231 3.51 1.49 14.70
N LEU A 232 2.82 0.99 13.67
CA LEU A 232 1.64 1.64 13.11
C LEU A 232 0.44 1.63 14.06
N GLN A 233 0.22 0.55 14.82
CA GLN A 233 -0.90 0.45 15.74
C GLN A 233 -0.82 1.44 16.92
N PRO A 234 0.29 1.52 17.69
CA PRO A 234 0.37 2.51 18.78
C PRO A 234 0.36 3.94 18.25
N LEU A 235 0.99 4.24 17.11
CA LEU A 235 0.83 5.55 16.44
C LEU A 235 -0.64 5.83 16.09
N GLY A 236 -1.33 4.83 15.55
CA GLY A 236 -2.75 4.91 15.21
C GLY A 236 -3.64 5.13 16.43
N ARG A 237 -3.23 4.65 17.62
CA ARG A 237 -3.91 4.89 18.91
C ARG A 237 -3.57 6.26 19.53
N GLY A 238 -2.59 6.98 18.99
CA GLY A 238 -2.18 8.30 19.49
C GLY A 238 -1.26 8.20 20.69
N GLU A 239 -0.52 7.10 20.81
CA GLU A 239 0.51 6.93 21.83
C GLU A 239 1.63 7.98 21.65
N PRO A 240 2.21 8.51 22.74
CA PRO A 240 3.26 9.50 22.67
C PRO A 240 4.51 8.94 22.02
N VAL A 241 5.19 9.78 21.23
CA VAL A 241 6.45 9.44 20.57
C VAL A 241 7.60 10.12 21.30
N SER A 242 8.62 9.34 21.65
CA SER A 242 9.86 9.85 22.24
C SER A 242 11.07 9.15 21.63
N PHE A 243 12.22 9.80 21.71
CA PHE A 243 13.49 9.29 21.24
C PHE A 243 14.46 9.25 22.40
N ILE A 244 15.28 8.20 22.45
CA ILE A 244 16.28 8.00 23.48
C ILE A 244 17.61 7.72 22.80
N PHE A 245 18.62 8.52 23.12
CA PHE A 245 19.97 8.36 22.60
C PHE A 245 20.96 8.71 23.70
N ASN A 246 21.89 7.80 23.98
CA ASN A 246 22.93 8.01 24.99
C ASN A 246 22.40 8.45 26.38
N GLY A 247 21.26 7.90 26.81
CA GLY A 247 20.60 8.24 28.07
C GLY A 247 19.77 9.53 28.06
N GLU A 248 19.90 10.37 27.04
CA GLU A 248 19.05 11.54 26.84
C GLU A 248 17.72 11.13 26.21
N THR A 249 16.62 11.70 26.70
CA THR A 249 15.27 11.44 26.20
C THR A 249 14.64 12.72 25.68
N GLN A 250 14.10 12.68 24.46
CA GLN A 250 13.37 13.78 23.85
C GLN A 250 11.95 13.31 23.50
N ALA A 251 10.95 13.92 24.14
CA ALA A 251 9.54 13.62 23.92
C ALA A 251 8.89 14.66 22.99
N PHE A 252 7.93 14.19 22.19
CA PHE A 252 7.18 15.04 21.27
C PHE A 252 5.68 15.03 21.63
N PRO A 253 4.94 16.12 21.34
CA PRO A 253 3.49 16.14 21.51
C PRO A 253 2.81 15.02 20.72
N VAL A 254 1.64 14.59 21.17
CA VAL A 254 0.84 13.60 20.43
C VAL A 254 0.49 14.13 19.03
N ILE A 255 0.63 13.27 18.03
CA ILE A 255 0.32 13.61 16.64
C ILE A 255 -1.21 13.81 16.52
N PRO A 256 -1.70 14.92 15.92
CA PRO A 256 -3.12 15.16 15.72
C PRO A 256 -3.82 14.01 15.00
N GLU A 257 -5.06 13.70 15.41
CA GLU A 257 -5.81 12.53 14.93
C GLU A 257 -5.88 12.43 13.41
N ALA A 258 -6.26 13.51 12.73
CA ALA A 258 -6.36 13.54 11.28
C ALA A 258 -5.02 13.24 10.58
N LEU A 259 -3.91 13.68 11.18
CA LEU A 259 -2.58 13.50 10.59
C LEU A 259 -2.06 12.08 10.86
N ARG A 260 -2.20 11.55 12.09
CA ARG A 260 -1.77 10.18 12.42
C ARG A 260 -2.60 9.14 11.69
N SER A 261 -3.91 9.33 11.54
CA SER A 261 -4.78 8.38 10.84
C SER A 261 -4.44 8.29 9.35
N ALA A 262 -4.25 9.45 8.69
CA ALA A 262 -3.81 9.50 7.30
C ALA A 262 -2.42 8.87 7.11
N PHE A 263 -1.46 9.20 7.97
CA PHE A 263 -0.11 8.64 7.92
C PHE A 263 -0.11 7.11 8.07
N VAL A 264 -0.77 6.60 9.12
CA VAL A 264 -0.85 5.15 9.40
C VAL A 264 -1.54 4.41 8.26
N THR A 265 -2.66 4.93 7.77
CA THR A 265 -3.42 4.32 6.67
C THR A 265 -2.57 4.23 5.40
N ASN A 266 -1.91 5.32 5.02
CA ASN A 266 -1.08 5.35 3.83
C ASN A 266 0.17 4.46 3.97
N CYS A 267 0.86 4.49 5.12
CA CYS A 267 1.99 3.60 5.38
C CYS A 267 1.58 2.13 5.33
N ALA A 268 0.45 1.77 5.94
CA ALA A 268 -0.09 0.41 5.92
C ALA A 268 -0.43 -0.06 4.50
N ALA A 269 -0.92 0.84 3.64
CA ALA A 269 -1.26 0.54 2.25
C ALA A 269 -0.04 0.21 1.37
N LEU A 270 1.17 0.66 1.75
CA LEU A 270 2.39 0.37 1.00
C LEU A 270 2.85 -1.10 1.12
N VAL A 271 2.46 -1.79 2.19
CA VAL A 271 2.90 -3.17 2.46
C VAL A 271 1.69 -4.07 2.69
N HIS A 272 1.59 -5.13 1.90
CA HIS A 272 0.52 -6.11 2.04
C HIS A 272 0.43 -6.61 3.50
N PRO A 273 -0.78 -6.78 4.09
CA PRO A 273 -0.95 -7.19 5.49
C PRO A 273 -0.27 -8.53 5.87
N GLY A 274 0.01 -9.38 4.88
CA GLY A 274 0.78 -10.62 5.07
C GLY A 274 2.31 -10.45 5.11
N MET A 275 2.81 -9.26 4.74
CA MET A 275 4.25 -8.92 4.76
C MET A 275 4.62 -7.92 5.88
N ARG A 276 3.62 -7.35 6.57
CA ARG A 276 3.85 -6.50 7.74
C ARG A 276 4.20 -7.38 8.95
N ARG A 277 5.30 -7.07 9.63
CA ARG A 277 5.68 -7.78 10.87
C ARG A 277 4.64 -7.49 11.96
N ARG A 278 4.22 -8.54 12.67
CA ARG A 278 3.19 -8.50 13.73
C ARG A 278 3.72 -8.80 15.14
N GLY A 279 5.03 -8.73 15.36
CA GLY A 279 5.63 -9.12 16.66
C GLY A 279 6.98 -8.47 16.91
N ALA A 280 7.23 -8.22 18.20
CA ALA A 280 8.30 -7.38 18.75
C ALA A 280 9.71 -7.92 18.50
N ALA A 281 10.61 -6.97 18.24
CA ALA A 281 12.06 -7.00 18.42
C ALA A 281 12.88 -8.03 17.59
N GLY A 282 13.93 -7.52 16.94
CA GLY A 282 15.15 -8.33 16.75
C GLY A 282 15.64 -8.54 15.32
N ASP A 283 14.76 -8.65 14.33
CA ASP A 283 15.26 -9.08 13.01
C ASP A 283 15.80 -7.90 12.20
N ARG A 284 17.07 -7.57 12.45
CA ARG A 284 17.97 -6.89 11.51
C ARG A 284 17.85 -7.61 10.17
N VAL A 285 17.43 -6.89 9.14
CA VAL A 285 17.53 -7.37 7.76
C VAL A 285 18.77 -6.73 7.17
N TRP A 286 19.77 -7.56 6.88
CA TRP A 286 20.92 -7.24 6.04
C TRP A 286 20.46 -6.98 4.59
#